data_AF-A0A946LGI8-F1
#
_entry.id   AF-A0A946LGI8-F1
#
_cell.length_a   1.000
_cell.length_b   1.000
_cell.length_c   1.000
_cell.angle_alpha   90.00
_cell.angle_beta   90.00
_cell.angle_gamma   90.00
#
_symmetry.space_group_name_H-M   'P 1'
#
loop_
_entity.id
_entity.type
_entity.pdbx_description
1 polymer ?
#
loop_
_entity_poly.entity_id
_entity_poly.type
_entity_poly.pdbx_seq_one_letter_code
_entity_poly.pdbx_strand_id
1 'polypeptide(L)' 'MKEIEKTDSSWKSKTLLIGAVVGALTGIGTAYFLIKNAEKEGETLSFSSGQGLKLGLLILGTLRQVMQLDDGQPKEKAR' A
#
# COMPACT_ATOMS: atom_id res chain seq x y z
N MET A 1 13.10 7.35 31.43
CA MET A 1 11.95 6.74 30.73
C MET A 1 11.55 7.72 29.64
N LYS A 2 11.58 7.31 28.36
CA LYS A 2 11.38 8.22 27.23
C LYS A 2 9.90 8.61 27.17
N GLU A 3 9.64 9.85 27.56
CA GLU A 3 8.35 10.51 27.41
C GLU A 3 8.09 10.63 25.90
N ILE A 4 7.15 9.82 25.40
CA ILE A 4 6.68 9.92 24.02
C ILE A 4 5.60 11.00 24.02
N GLU A 5 6.01 12.17 23.57
CA GLU A 5 5.19 13.34 23.25
C GLU A 5 4.02 12.94 22.33
N LYS A 6 2.88 12.61 22.94
CA LYS A 6 1.54 12.58 22.33
C LYS A 6 1.00 13.99 22.48
N THR A 7 0.51 14.65 21.42
CA THR A 7 -0.96 14.63 21.23
C THR A 7 -1.43 14.96 19.80
N ASP A 8 -0.70 15.68 18.93
CA ASP A 8 -1.18 15.98 17.56
C ASP A 8 -0.63 15.06 16.44
N SER A 9 0.56 14.52 16.64
CA SER A 9 1.22 13.61 15.69
C SER A 9 0.59 12.20 15.69
N SER A 10 -0.16 11.86 16.74
CA SER A 10 -0.52 10.47 17.02
C SER A 10 -1.40 9.82 15.95
N TRP A 11 -2.39 10.54 15.41
CA TRP A 11 -3.28 9.99 14.39
C TRP A 11 -2.56 9.85 13.04
N LYS A 12 -1.71 10.82 12.65
CA LYS A 12 -0.89 10.73 11.44
C LYS A 12 0.09 9.56 11.51
N SER A 13 0.82 9.46 12.61
CA SER A 13 1.76 8.36 12.86
C SER A 13 1.05 7.01 12.96
N LYS A 14 -0.13 6.95 13.58
CA LYS A 14 -0.93 5.72 13.69
C LYS A 14 -1.48 5.29 12.33
N THR A 15 -1.98 6.22 11.51
CA THR A 15 -2.44 5.93 10.16
C THR A 15 -1.29 5.44 9.28
N LEU A 16 -0.13 6.09 9.33
CA LEU A 16 1.06 5.64 8.60
C LEU A 16 1.51 4.25 9.05
N LEU A 17 1.54 3.99 10.36
CA LEU A 17 1.94 2.68 10.90
C LEU A 17 0.96 1.58 10.48
N ILE A 18 -0.34 1.83 10.59
CA ILE A 18 -1.38 0.87 10.18
C ILE A 18 -1.28 0.60 8.67
N GLY A 19 -1.19 1.66 7.86
CA GLY A 19 -1.05 1.54 6.41
C GLY A 19 0.20 0.76 6.01
N ALA A 20 1.34 1.04 6.65
CA ALA A 20 2.59 0.33 6.41
C ALA A 20 2.49 -1.17 6.76
N VAL A 21 1.91 -1.51 7.92
CA VAL A 21 1.74 -2.91 8.34
C VAL A 21 0.79 -3.64 7.39
N VAL A 22 -0.36 -3.06 7.07
CA VAL A 22 -1.33 -3.67 6.15
C VAL A 22 -0.74 -3.84 4.75
N GLY A 23 -0.05 -2.81 4.24
CA GLY A 23 0.61 -2.87 2.93
C GLY A 23 1.69 -3.95 2.87
N ALA A 24 2.54 -4.03 3.91
CA ALA A 24 3.58 -5.06 4.00
C ALA A 24 2.99 -6.47 4.06
N LEU A 25 1.97 -6.70 4.92
CA LEU A 25 1.30 -8.00 5.01
C LEU A 25 0.65 -8.40 3.68
N THR A 26 0.01 -7.45 2.99
CA THR A 26 -0.60 -7.69 1.68
C THR A 26 0.45 -8.03 0.62
N GLY A 27 1.56 -7.30 0.57
CA GLY A 27 2.67 -7.57 -0.34
C GLY A 27 3.30 -8.94 -0.13
N ILE A 28 3.61 -9.28 1.13
CA ILE A 28 4.17 -10.59 1.50
C ILE A 28 3.20 -11.72 1.18
N GLY A 29 1.91 -11.56 1.53
CA GLY A 29 0.88 -12.56 1.24
C GLY A 29 0.73 -12.84 -0.25
N THR A 30 0.73 -11.78 -1.07
CA THR A 30 0.65 -11.90 -2.53
C THR A 30 1.87 -12.63 -3.10
N ALA A 31 3.08 -12.30 -2.63
CA ALA A 31 4.30 -12.97 -3.04
C ALA A 31 4.29 -14.47 -2.67
N TYR A 32 3.79 -14.81 -1.47
CA TYR A 32 3.64 -16.20 -1.05
C TYR A 32 2.65 -16.97 -1.94
N PHE A 33 1.50 -16.40 -2.25
CA PHE A 33 0.52 -17.01 -3.16
C PHE A 33 1.11 -17.25 -4.54
N LEU A 34 1.88 -16.29 -5.05
CA LEU A 34 2.50 -16.34 -6.35
C LEU A 34 3.55 -17.46 -6.43
N ILE A 35 4.41 -17.59 -5.42
CA ILE A 35 5.36 -18.70 -5.30
C ILE A 35 4.62 -20.03 -5.27
N LYS A 36 3.59 -20.14 -4.44
CA LYS A 36 2.79 -21.36 -4.32
C LYS A 36 2.06 -21.73 -5.60
N ASN A 37 1.66 -20.75 -6.41
CA ASN A 37 1.06 -21.01 -7.71
C ASN A 37 2.09 -21.59 -8.69
N ALA A 38 3.27 -20.97 -8.76
CA ALA A 38 4.38 -21.42 -9.59
C ALA A 38 4.81 -22.86 -9.21
N GLU A 39 4.92 -23.15 -7.90
CA GLU A 39 5.21 -24.50 -7.40
C GLU A 39 4.17 -25.55 -7.82
N LYS A 40 2.87 -25.20 -7.82
CA LYS A 40 1.79 -26.11 -8.23
C LYS A 40 1.81 -26.39 -9.73
N GLU A 41 2.15 -25.39 -10.53
CA GLU A 41 2.22 -25.49 -11.99
C GLU A 41 3.53 -26.14 -12.45
N GLY A 42 4.50 -26.33 -11.55
CA GLY A 42 5.82 -26.87 -11.87
C GLY A 42 6.66 -25.89 -12.70
N GLU A 43 6.23 -24.64 -12.79
CA GLU A 43 6.91 -23.59 -13.55
C GLU A 43 7.73 -22.71 -12.61
N THR A 44 8.89 -22.28 -13.07
CA THR A 44 9.66 -21.27 -12.33
C THR A 44 9.02 -19.91 -12.54
N LEU A 45 9.04 -19.08 -11.48
CA LEU A 45 8.43 -17.76 -11.54
C LEU A 45 9.13 -16.88 -12.59
N SER A 46 8.50 -16.77 -13.76
CA SER A 46 9.02 -16.07 -14.92
C SER A 46 8.26 -14.75 -15.10
N PHE A 47 8.93 -13.63 -14.84
CA PHE A 47 8.42 -12.30 -15.17
C PHE A 47 9.17 -11.73 -16.36
N SER A 48 8.44 -11.45 -17.43
CA SER A 48 8.95 -10.62 -18.51
C SER A 48 9.04 -9.15 -18.06
N SER A 49 10.03 -8.41 -18.56
CA SER A 49 10.14 -6.96 -18.34
C SER A 49 8.84 -6.20 -18.68
N GLY A 50 8.09 -6.67 -19.69
CA GLY A 50 6.79 -6.10 -20.05
C GLY A 50 5.69 -6.35 -19.01
N GLN A 51 5.70 -7.50 -18.33
CA GLN A 51 4.76 -7.78 -17.23
C GLN A 51 5.08 -6.92 -16.00
N GLY A 52 6.37 -6.74 -15.69
CA GLY A 52 6.81 -5.86 -14.61
C GLY A 52 6.36 -4.41 -14.83
N LEU A 53 6.50 -3.88 -16.05
CA LEU A 53 6.02 -2.54 -16.40
C LEU A 53 4.49 -2.42 -16.25
N LYS A 54 3.72 -3.39 -16.76
CA LYS A 54 2.25 -3.41 -16.63
C LYS A 54 1.82 -3.43 -15.16
N LEU A 55 2.44 -4.26 -14.34
CA LEU A 55 2.20 -4.31 -12.89
C LEU A 55 2.51 -2.97 -12.22
N GLY A 56 3.66 -2.35 -12.55
CA GLY A 56 4.02 -1.04 -12.04
C GLY A 56 2.99 0.03 -12.40
N LEU A 57 2.56 0.08 -13.67
CA LEU A 57 1.53 1.02 -14.13
C LEU A 57 0.18 0.80 -13.45
N LEU A 58 -0.21 -0.45 -13.19
CA LEU A 58 -1.43 -0.77 -12.42
C LEU A 58 -1.35 -0.22 -11.01
N ILE A 59 -0.25 -0.49 -10.29
CA ILE A 59 -0.04 0.02 -8.92
C ILE A 59 -0.07 1.55 -8.91
N LEU A 60 0.63 2.21 -9.85
CA LEU A 60 0.63 3.67 -9.99
C LEU A 60 -0.77 4.23 -10.27
N GLY A 61 -1.55 3.57 -11.13
CA GLY A 61 -2.93 3.93 -11.41
C GLY A 61 -3.81 3.88 -10.17
N THR A 62 -3.70 2.82 -9.38
CA THR A 62 -4.43 2.68 -8.11
C THR A 62 -4.02 3.74 -7.09
N LEU A 63 -2.72 3.99 -6.90
CA LEU A 63 -2.24 5.02 -6.00
C LEU A 63 -2.77 6.40 -6.39
N ARG A 64 -2.79 6.71 -7.69
CA ARG A 64 -3.38 7.94 -8.22
C ARG A 64 -4.86 8.05 -7.86
N GLN A 65 -5.64 6.98 -8.03
CA GLN A 65 -7.06 6.97 -7.67
C GLN A 65 -7.26 7.25 -6.17
N VAL A 66 -6.46 6.63 -5.30
CA VAL A 66 -6.53 6.87 -3.85
C VAL A 66 -6.22 8.33 -3.51
N MET A 67 -5.23 8.93 -4.16
CA MET A 67 -4.90 10.35 -3.95
C MET A 67 -6.02 11.29 -4.42
N GLN A 68 -6.77 10.92 -5.46
CA GLN A 68 -7.92 11.70 -5.94
C GLN A 68 -9.15 11.61 -5.02
N LEU A 69 -9.22 10.61 -4.13
CA LEU A 69 -10.30 10.52 -3.14
C LEU A 69 -10.18 11.58 -2.03
N ASP A 70 -9.06 12.29 -1.93
CA ASP A 70 -8.79 13.33 -0.93
C ASP A 70 -9.49 14.69 -1.23
N ASP A 71 -10.10 14.86 -2.41
CA ASP A 71 -10.74 16.12 -2.84
C ASP A 71 -12.10 16.42 -2.15
N GLY A 72 -12.46 15.69 -1.09
CA GLY A 72 -13.84 15.60 -0.60
C GLY A 72 -14.22 16.28 0.72
N GLN A 73 -13.35 17.10 1.34
CA GLN A 73 -13.71 17.80 2.58
C GLN A 73 -13.89 19.30 2.32
N PRO A 74 -15.14 19.82 2.20
CA PRO A 74 -15.36 21.25 2.19
C PRO A 74 -14.84 21.80 3.51
N LYS A 75 -13.77 22.59 3.42
CA LYS A 75 -13.22 23.35 4.55
C LYS A 75 -14.35 24.24 5.05
N GLU A 76 -15.01 23.83 6.13
CA GLU A 76 -16.03 24.62 6.82
C GLU A 76 -15.43 26.00 7.07
N LYS A 77 -15.96 26.99 6.34
CA LYS A 77 -15.52 28.37 6.46
C LYS A 77 -15.88 28.83 7.86
N ALA A 78 -14.85 28.97 8.72
CA ALA A 78 -14.97 29.68 9.98
C ALA A 78 -15.60 31.06 9.69
N ARG A 79 -16.83 31.23 10.17
CA ARG A 79 -17.49 32.54 10.30
C ARG A 79 -16.98 33.21 11.56
#